data_AF-A0A2U9BPB5-F1
#
_entry.id   AF-A0A2U9BPB5-F1
#
_cell.length_a   1.000
_cell.length_b   1.000
_cell.length_c   1.000
_cell.angle_alpha   90.00
_cell.angle_beta   90.00
_cell.angle_gamma   90.00
#
_symmetry.space_group_name_H-M   'P 1'
#
loop_
_entity.id
_entity.type
_entity.pdbx_description
1 polymer ?
#
loop_
_entity_poly.entity_id
_entity_poly.type
_entity_poly.pdbx_seq_one_letter_code
_entity_poly.pdbx_strand_id
1 'polypeptide(L)'
;MVDLFVDRVLVKNNKDRDELDTEREIAMSLQNRILMLFFASAARDRCQPFALTLTDVFKRLTDEFYVDRSAQLALLYISLDESEEQQESFLKELPKKCLFLAYEDPYRRCVRLAC
;
A
#
# COMPACT_ATOMS: atom_id res chain seq x y z
N MET A 1 -15.41 3.63 -2.08
CA MET A 1 -14.16 2.89 -1.72
C MET A 1 -12.96 3.81 -1.77
N VAL A 2 -12.79 4.62 -2.81
CA VAL A 2 -11.85 5.77 -2.82
C VAL A 2 -12.15 6.70 -1.64
N ASP A 3 -13.43 6.87 -1.29
CA ASP A 3 -13.93 7.71 -0.19
C ASP A 3 -13.33 7.40 1.18
N LEU A 4 -12.83 6.16 1.41
CA LEU A 4 -12.12 5.85 2.66
C LEU A 4 -10.80 6.62 2.80
N PHE A 5 -10.21 7.06 1.69
CA PHE A 5 -8.90 7.69 1.63
C PHE A 5 -8.96 9.16 1.20
N VAL A 6 -10.12 9.71 0.85
CA VAL A 6 -10.27 11.08 0.33
C VAL A 6 -9.76 12.16 1.30
N ASP A 7 -9.85 11.92 2.61
CA ASP A 7 -9.32 12.81 3.67
C ASP A 7 -8.02 12.28 4.31
N ARG A 8 -7.27 11.45 3.56
CA ARG A 8 -6.05 10.78 4.06
C ARG A 8 -4.87 11.12 3.18
N VAL A 9 -3.67 11.09 3.76
CA VAL A 9 -2.43 11.26 3.01
C VAL A 9 -1.90 9.89 2.64
N LEU A 10 -1.93 9.57 1.35
CA LEU A 10 -1.31 8.36 0.81
C LEU A 10 0.09 8.67 0.33
N VAL A 11 1.06 7.82 0.66
CA VAL A 11 2.45 8.01 0.28
C VAL A 11 2.86 6.94 -0.71
N LYS A 12 3.53 7.32 -1.79
CA LYS A 12 4.12 6.36 -2.73
C LYS A 12 5.37 5.74 -2.12
N ASN A 13 5.52 4.43 -2.26
CA ASN A 13 6.73 3.71 -1.86
C ASN A 13 7.87 3.89 -2.88
N ASN A 14 8.18 5.14 -3.24
CA ASN A 14 9.29 5.49 -4.11
C ASN A 14 10.39 6.23 -3.32
N LYS A 15 11.46 6.61 -4.01
CA LYS A 15 12.61 7.26 -3.38
C LYS A 15 12.24 8.61 -2.76
N ASP A 16 11.33 9.32 -3.41
CA ASP A 16 10.94 10.69 -3.07
C ASP A 16 9.78 10.74 -2.06
N ARG A 17 9.17 9.59 -1.74
CA ARG A 17 8.00 9.45 -0.87
C ARG A 17 6.90 10.45 -1.25
N ASP A 18 6.53 10.48 -2.53
CA ASP A 18 5.51 11.43 -3.00
C ASP A 18 4.21 11.25 -2.22
N GLU A 19 3.76 12.32 -1.58
CA GLU A 19 2.49 12.38 -0.88
C GLU A 19 1.36 12.68 -1.87
N LEU A 20 0.24 12.01 -1.69
CA LEU A 20 -1.03 12.27 -2.35
C LEU A 20 -1.97 12.78 -1.26
N ASP A 21 -2.04 14.10 -1.14
CA ASP A 21 -2.79 14.81 -0.11
C ASP A 21 -4.07 15.46 -0.66
N THR A 22 -4.21 15.51 -1.99
CA THR A 22 -5.42 16.03 -2.64
C THR A 22 -6.38 14.91 -3.07
N GLU A 23 -7.68 15.16 -2.95
CA GLU A 23 -8.72 14.24 -3.40
C GLU A 23 -8.54 13.82 -4.88
N ARG A 24 -8.05 14.76 -5.72
CA ARG A 24 -7.81 14.52 -7.15
C ARG A 24 -6.72 13.49 -7.37
N GLU A 25 -5.61 13.57 -6.65
CA GLU A 25 -4.50 12.64 -6.80
C GLU A 25 -4.85 11.24 -6.28
N ILE A 26 -5.59 11.19 -5.17
CA ILE A 26 -6.10 9.96 -4.58
C ILE A 26 -7.11 9.31 -5.54
N ALA A 27 -8.05 10.08 -6.08
CA ALA A 27 -8.98 9.62 -7.09
C ALA A 27 -8.25 9.13 -8.35
N MET A 28 -7.29 9.87 -8.90
CA MET A 28 -6.53 9.39 -10.06
C MET A 28 -5.74 8.11 -9.79
N SER A 29 -5.31 7.90 -8.55
CA SER A 29 -4.53 6.73 -8.15
C SER A 29 -5.38 5.50 -7.83
N LEU A 30 -6.65 5.67 -7.46
CA LEU A 30 -7.53 4.59 -6.97
C LEU A 30 -8.80 4.38 -7.82
N GLN A 31 -9.28 5.39 -8.53
CA GLN A 31 -10.53 5.33 -9.30
C GLN A 31 -10.38 4.42 -10.52
N ASN A 32 -11.42 3.62 -10.79
CA ASN A 32 -11.44 2.59 -11.83
C ASN A 32 -10.24 1.62 -11.75
N ARG A 33 -9.74 1.38 -10.54
CA ARG A 33 -8.69 0.39 -10.25
C ARG A 33 -9.18 -0.64 -9.25
N ILE A 34 -8.75 -1.88 -9.44
CA ILE A 34 -8.85 -2.95 -8.46
C ILE A 34 -7.90 -2.61 -7.32
N LEU A 35 -8.45 -2.45 -6.11
CA LEU A 35 -7.68 -2.13 -4.92
C LEU A 35 -7.29 -3.41 -4.21
N MET A 36 -5.99 -3.61 -4.00
CA MET A 36 -5.45 -4.64 -3.13
C MET A 36 -5.04 -3.99 -1.81
N LEU A 37 -5.86 -4.19 -0.77
CA LEU A 37 -5.53 -3.73 0.57
C LEU A 37 -4.71 -4.80 1.28
N PHE A 38 -3.50 -4.45 1.72
CA PHE A 38 -2.62 -5.35 2.43
C PHE A 38 -2.37 -4.86 3.85
N PHE A 39 -2.89 -5.61 4.82
CA PHE A 39 -2.73 -5.35 6.25
C PHE A 39 -1.64 -6.28 6.79
N ALA A 40 -0.52 -5.73 7.24
CA ALA A 40 0.57 -6.54 7.77
C ALA A 40 1.40 -5.77 8.80
N SER A 41 2.24 -6.51 9.51
CA SER A 41 3.23 -5.97 10.44
C SER A 41 4.56 -6.71 10.26
N ALA A 42 5.66 -5.97 10.31
CA ALA A 42 7.03 -6.44 10.33
C ALA A 42 7.32 -7.38 11.52
N ALA A 43 6.60 -7.22 12.64
CA ALA A 43 6.78 -8.03 13.85
C ALA A 43 6.25 -9.47 13.71
N ARG A 44 5.56 -9.80 12.61
CA ARG A 44 4.99 -11.13 12.36
C ARG A 44 5.84 -11.91 11.37
N ASP A 45 6.41 -13.04 11.80
CA ASP A 45 7.28 -13.91 10.99
C ASP A 45 6.65 -14.41 9.68
N ARG A 46 5.31 -14.47 9.61
CA ARG A 46 4.58 -14.92 8.40
C ARG A 46 4.41 -13.82 7.35
N CYS A 47 4.58 -12.54 7.72
CA CYS A 47 4.30 -11.42 6.84
C CYS A 47 5.42 -11.16 5.83
N GLN A 48 6.69 -11.38 6.21
CA GLN A 48 7.84 -11.22 5.32
C GLN A 48 7.81 -12.16 4.10
N PRO A 49 7.67 -13.49 4.24
CA PRO A 49 7.62 -14.38 3.08
C PRO A 49 6.39 -14.12 2.20
N PHE A 50 5.28 -13.68 2.79
CA PHE A 50 4.10 -13.26 2.03
C PHE A 50 4.34 -11.97 1.26
N ALA A 51 5.04 -10.97 1.82
CA ALA A 51 5.36 -9.73 1.12
C ALA A 51 6.17 -9.98 -0.16
N LEU A 52 7.13 -10.90 -0.11
CA LEU A 52 7.88 -11.33 -1.30
C LEU A 52 6.96 -11.98 -2.35
N THR A 53 6.09 -12.90 -1.91
CA THR A 53 5.11 -13.55 -2.80
C THR A 53 4.16 -12.52 -3.42
N LEU A 54 3.69 -11.56 -2.61
CA LEU A 54 2.82 -10.47 -3.04
C LEU A 54 3.53 -9.57 -4.06
N THR A 55 4.82 -9.28 -3.85
CA THR A 55 5.63 -8.52 -4.79
C THR A 55 5.75 -9.22 -6.14
N ASP A 56 5.94 -10.54 -6.16
CA ASP A 56 6.00 -11.31 -7.40
C ASP A 56 4.65 -11.38 -8.12
N VAL A 57 3.56 -11.57 -7.36
CA VAL A 57 2.20 -11.56 -7.91
C VAL A 57 1.86 -10.18 -8.48
N PHE A 58 2.17 -9.11 -7.75
CA PHE A 58 1.92 -7.74 -8.19
C PHE A 58 2.71 -7.41 -9.46
N LYS A 59 3.98 -7.80 -9.53
CA LYS A 59 4.79 -7.67 -10.76
C LYS A 59 4.14 -8.39 -11.93
N ARG A 60 3.80 -9.68 -11.78
CA ARG A 60 3.18 -10.47 -12.87
C ARG A 60 1.85 -9.91 -13.35
N LEU A 61 1.05 -9.32 -12.46
CA LEU A 61 -0.23 -8.71 -12.80
C LEU A 61 -0.09 -7.32 -13.45
N THR A 62 1.00 -6.61 -13.16
CA THR A 62 1.26 -5.25 -13.68
C THR A 62 2.24 -5.22 -14.85
N ASP A 63 2.82 -6.36 -15.24
CA ASP A 63 3.80 -6.47 -16.31
C ASP A 63 3.15 -6.30 -17.70
N GLU A 64 3.55 -5.24 -18.40
CA GLU A 64 3.08 -4.87 -19.74
C GLU A 64 3.47 -5.90 -20.81
N PHE A 65 4.47 -6.75 -20.57
CA PHE A 65 4.82 -7.83 -21.51
C PHE A 65 3.84 -9.01 -21.48
N TYR A 66 3.08 -9.17 -20.41
CA TYR A 66 2.19 -10.32 -20.21
C TYR A 66 0.70 -9.97 -20.29
N VAL A 67 0.34 -8.68 -20.24
CA VAL A 67 -1.05 -8.24 -20.16
C VAL A 67 -1.30 -7.04 -21.08
N ASP A 68 -2.17 -7.21 -22.08
CA ASP A 68 -2.56 -6.19 -23.09
C ASP A 68 -3.11 -4.88 -22.47
N ARG A 69 -3.58 -4.96 -21.22
CA ARG A 69 -3.85 -3.83 -20.34
C ARG A 69 -3.15 -4.13 -19.02
N SER A 70 -1.97 -3.54 -18.81
CA SER A 70 -1.31 -3.57 -17.49
C SER A 70 -2.36 -3.27 -16.43
N ALA A 71 -2.54 -4.22 -15.52
CA ALA A 71 -3.74 -4.27 -14.72
C ALA A 71 -3.93 -2.94 -13.99
N GLN A 72 -5.17 -2.45 -14.00
CA GLN A 72 -5.65 -1.32 -13.22
C GLN A 72 -5.59 -1.67 -11.73
N LEU A 73 -4.44 -2.09 -11.19
CA LEU A 73 -4.26 -2.56 -9.83
C LEU A 73 -3.52 -1.49 -9.03
N ALA A 74 -4.03 -1.18 -7.85
CA ALA A 74 -3.34 -0.37 -6.86
C ALA A 74 -3.16 -1.20 -5.59
N LEU A 75 -1.90 -1.42 -5.22
CA LEU A 75 -1.55 -2.04 -3.95
C LEU A 75 -1.44 -0.95 -2.89
N LEU A 76 -2.22 -1.09 -1.82
CA LEU A 76 -2.24 -0.16 -0.70
C LEU A 76 -1.90 -0.90 0.58
N TYR A 77 -0.74 -0.57 1.16
CA TYR A 77 -0.24 -1.16 2.39
C TYR A 77 -0.69 -0.35 3.61
N ILE A 78 -1.30 -1.05 4.55
CA ILE A 78 -1.75 -0.49 5.82
C ILE A 78 -0.97 -1.22 6.91
N SER A 79 0.03 -0.51 7.45
CA SER A 79 0.88 -1.07 8.50
C SER A 79 0.07 -1.22 9.80
N LEU A 80 0.24 -2.37 10.45
CA LEU A 80 -0.23 -2.64 11.81
C LEU A 80 0.91 -2.55 12.85
N ASP A 81 2.09 -2.10 12.43
CA ASP A 81 3.32 -2.02 13.24
C ASP A 81 3.23 -1.05 14.41
N GLU A 82 3.92 -1.38 15.51
CA GLU A 82 3.96 -0.57 16.74
C GLU A 82 4.97 0.58 16.67
N SER A 83 5.84 0.60 15.66
CA SER A 83 6.77 1.69 15.41
C SER A 83 6.88 2.05 13.93
N GLU A 84 7.29 3.29 13.67
CA GLU A 84 7.59 3.77 12.31
C GLU A 84 8.77 3.02 11.70
N GLU A 85 9.81 2.74 12.48
CA GLU A 85 10.99 1.97 12.04
C GLU A 85 10.62 0.57 11.52
N GLN A 86 9.67 -0.10 12.19
CA GLN A 86 9.15 -1.39 11.74
C GLN A 86 8.44 -1.26 10.38
N GLN A 87 7.59 -0.24 10.24
CA GLN A 87 6.92 0.06 8.98
C GLN A 87 7.93 0.34 7.85
N GLU A 88 8.94 1.16 8.10
CA GLU A 88 9.98 1.48 7.13
C GLU A 88 10.80 0.26 6.72
N SER A 89 11.12 -0.62 7.68
CA SER A 89 11.84 -1.87 7.38
C SER A 89 11.05 -2.75 6.42
N PHE A 90 9.72 -2.84 6.60
CA PHE A 90 8.85 -3.66 5.78
C PHE A 90 8.55 -3.07 4.41
N LEU A 91 8.51 -1.73 4.29
CA LEU A 91 8.35 -1.04 3.01
C LEU A 91 9.47 -1.37 2.01
N LYS A 92 10.66 -1.74 2.48
CA LYS A 92 11.79 -2.17 1.62
C LYS A 92 11.52 -3.49 0.90
N GLU A 93 10.70 -4.36 1.49
CA GLU A 93 10.32 -5.67 0.92
C GLU A 93 9.12 -5.55 -0.05
N LEU A 94 8.39 -4.44 0.00
CA LEU A 94 7.21 -4.19 -0.82
C LEU A 94 7.57 -3.59 -2.20
N PRO A 95 6.66 -3.67 -3.18
CA PRO A 95 6.89 -3.10 -4.50
C PRO A 95 7.03 -1.58 -4.45
N LYS A 96 7.98 -1.01 -5.20
CA LYS A 96 8.21 0.45 -5.24
C LYS A 96 7.05 1.30 -5.80
N LYS A 97 6.02 0.67 -6.34
CA LYS A 97 4.81 1.34 -6.87
C LYS A 97 3.61 1.23 -5.94
N CYS A 98 3.77 0.63 -4.75
CA CYS A 98 2.67 0.55 -3.80
C CYS A 98 2.44 1.90 -3.11
N LEU A 99 1.20 2.11 -2.68
CA LEU A 99 0.81 3.21 -1.82
C LEU A 99 0.79 2.72 -0.38
N PHE A 100 1.01 3.61 0.58
CA PHE A 100 0.87 3.28 1.99
C PHE A 100 0.35 4.48 2.79
N LEU A 101 -0.20 4.21 3.98
CA LEU A 101 -0.56 5.27 4.94
C LEU A 101 0.62 5.57 5.86
N ALA A 102 0.87 6.85 6.11
CA ALA A 102 1.87 7.28 7.09
C ALA A 102 1.60 6.64 8.47
N TYR A 103 2.66 6.45 9.26
CA TYR A 103 2.56 5.80 10.56
C TYR A 103 1.55 6.53 11.49
N GLU A 104 1.52 7.86 11.44
CA GLU A 104 0.66 8.65 12.32
C GLU A 104 -0.82 8.65 11.93
N ASP A 105 -1.17 8.07 10.78
CA ASP A 105 -2.53 8.13 10.25
C ASP A 105 -3.55 7.46 11.20
N PRO A 106 -4.65 8.15 11.56
CA PRO A 106 -5.61 7.67 12.54
C PRO A 106 -6.37 6.42 12.05
N TYR A 107 -6.46 6.18 10.74
CA TYR A 107 -7.09 4.98 10.19
C TYR A 107 -6.35 3.71 10.62
N ARG A 108 -5.01 3.77 10.76
CA ARG A 108 -4.22 2.65 11.29
C ARG A 108 -4.66 2.25 12.70
N ARG A 109 -4.99 3.24 13.55
CA ARG A 109 -5.48 2.99 14.92
C ARG A 109 -6.88 2.39 14.92
N CYS A 110 -7.78 2.89 14.06
CA CYS A 110 -9.12 2.33 13.93
C CYS A 110 -9.09 0.85 13.52
N VAL A 111 -8.24 0.50 12.53
CA VAL A 111 -8.11 -0.89 12.07
C VAL A 111 -7.48 -1.79 13.15
N ARG A 112 -6.50 -1.29 13.91
CA ARG A 112 -5.89 -2.05 15.02
C ARG A 112 -6.88 -2.35 16.14
N LEU A 113 -7.80 -1.43 16.44
CA LEU A 113 -8.79 -1.59 17.52
C LEU A 113 -10.00 -2.44 17.12
N ALA A 114 -10.19 -2.73 15.82
CA ALA A 114 -11.29 -3.52 15.31
C ALA A 114 -10.98 -5.03 15.20
N CYS A 115 -9.75 -5.46 15.49
CA CYS A 115 -9.30 -6.86 15.56
C CYS A 115 -8.97 -7.25 17.01
#